data_AF-A0A327WHR7-F1
#
_entry.id   AF-A0A327WHR7-F1
#
_cell.length_a   1.000
_cell.length_b   1.000
_cell.length_c   1.000
_cell.angle_alpha   90.00
_cell.angle_beta   90.00
_cell.angle_gamma   90.00
#
_symmetry.space_group_name_H-M   'P 1'
#
loop_
_entity.id
_entity.type
_entity.pdbx_description
1 polymer ?
#
loop_
_entity_poly.entity_id
_entity_poly.type
_entity_poly.pdbx_seq_one_letter_code
_entity_poly.pdbx_strand_id
1 'polypeptide(L)'
;MVRYLVLLLCILLVAGCGGSGNNPPTSEDVLSYVNPFIGTGDQGHTFPGATYPSGMVQLSPVTGVDSLDGYRYQDSLIAGFSHSQVNPGLDVLLMPIVGKVNEIGCHSRFSHDEEVASPGYYKVKLKDFDIMAELTVAPHAGFHRYTFPASKESHIVLGFSKPGVNTAVNEEDSCTITGKSTTAENGQQLYFVVKVSKPFHMKVTAGGKAPAGKNEQAILSFATSENEMVLVKVGVSPASMQQAVENLSAEIPDWDFNEILTQAQLKWEHELSGMNVVAPAETKTIFYTALYHSLITPCRLTAQDTYAYTSRASLDSIIALYTDQPDGLPGTDDGGKESAWFVYSAMGLYPVKPAEGRYLLGNPMLAAASVTLQNRRFTMKAIGLSDKNIYVQSVKLNGKAYNKLYITNKDIMEGGSIEFKMGPTPGVFEGAMLPSSQN
;
A
#
# COMPACT_ATOMS: atom_id res chain seq x y z
N MET A 1 18.71 78.58 0.28
CA MET A 1 17.97 78.41 1.55
C MET A 1 18.08 76.94 1.93
N VAL A 2 19.14 76.48 2.60
CA VAL A 2 19.39 76.57 4.07
C VAL A 2 18.25 75.81 4.79
N ARG A 3 18.41 74.60 5.34
CA ARG A 3 19.43 74.12 6.31
C ARG A 3 19.77 72.63 6.21
N TYR A 4 21.03 72.33 6.51
CA TYR A 4 21.68 71.03 6.81
C TYR A 4 21.42 70.57 8.26
N LEU A 5 21.47 69.24 8.53
CA LEU A 5 21.98 68.61 9.77
C LEU A 5 22.20 67.09 9.52
N VAL A 6 23.40 66.62 9.14
CA VAL A 6 24.54 66.12 9.96
C VAL A 6 24.46 64.62 10.33
N LEU A 7 25.52 63.90 9.93
CA LEU A 7 25.97 62.54 10.24
C LEU A 7 25.77 62.07 11.70
N LEU A 8 25.56 60.76 11.93
CA LEU A 8 26.56 59.93 12.63
C LEU A 8 26.39 58.42 12.40
N LEU A 9 27.55 57.79 12.27
CA LEU A 9 27.87 56.36 12.23
C LEU A 9 27.35 55.63 13.49
N CYS A 10 26.80 54.42 13.33
CA CYS A 10 26.95 53.35 14.32
C CYS A 10 26.83 52.00 13.62
N ILE A 11 28.01 51.45 13.32
CA ILE A 11 28.24 50.02 13.09
C ILE A 11 27.86 49.30 14.38
N LEU A 12 26.84 48.45 14.34
CA LEU A 12 26.61 47.41 15.33
C LEU A 12 26.64 46.06 14.61
N LEU A 13 27.86 45.55 14.49
CA LEU A 13 28.16 44.12 14.41
C LEU A 13 27.52 43.45 15.63
N VAL A 14 26.37 42.80 15.44
CA VAL A 14 25.99 41.69 16.30
C VAL A 14 26.48 40.43 15.61
N ALA A 15 27.72 40.07 15.93
CA ALA A 15 28.20 38.71 15.83
C ALA A 15 27.34 37.87 16.77
N GLY A 16 26.26 37.29 16.24
CA GLY A 16 25.48 36.27 16.91
C GLY A 16 26.30 34.98 16.95
N CYS A 17 26.85 34.69 18.13
CA CYS A 17 27.55 33.47 18.47
C CYS A 17 26.82 32.23 17.94
N GLY A 18 27.61 31.28 17.42
CA GLY A 18 27.15 29.96 17.05
C GLY A 18 26.48 29.27 18.23
N GLY A 19 25.15 29.26 18.21
CA GLY A 19 24.38 28.22 18.82
C GLY A 19 24.32 27.07 17.82
N SER A 20 24.89 25.93 18.18
CA SER A 20 24.57 24.65 17.57
C SER A 20 23.06 24.46 17.70
N GLY A 21 22.31 24.89 16.70
CA GLY A 21 20.93 24.50 16.51
C GLY A 21 20.96 23.00 16.33
N ASN A 22 20.61 22.28 17.39
CA ASN A 22 20.01 20.96 17.28
C ASN A 22 18.73 21.17 16.47
N ASN A 23 18.85 21.26 15.14
CA ASN A 23 17.78 20.80 14.30
C ASN A 23 17.58 19.34 14.72
N PRO A 24 16.38 18.94 15.16
CA PRO A 24 16.10 17.52 15.30
C PRO A 24 16.52 16.85 13.98
N PRO A 25 17.10 15.64 14.01
CA PRO A 25 17.39 14.93 12.77
C PRO A 25 16.11 14.98 11.95
N THR A 26 16.20 15.54 10.74
CA THR A 26 15.11 15.51 9.76
C THR A 26 14.57 14.09 9.78
N SER A 27 13.30 13.92 10.15
CA SER A 27 12.70 12.59 10.16
C SER A 27 12.95 12.02 8.78
N GLU A 28 13.68 10.91 8.73
CA GLU A 28 13.99 10.22 7.50
C GLU A 28 12.65 9.93 6.82
N ASP A 29 12.51 10.29 5.54
CA ASP A 29 11.26 10.11 4.80
C ASP A 29 10.99 8.60 4.65
N VAL A 30 10.20 8.05 5.57
CA VAL A 30 9.96 6.61 5.67
C VAL A 30 9.22 6.07 4.44
N LEU A 31 8.45 6.92 3.75
CA LEU A 31 7.73 6.53 2.54
C LEU A 31 8.70 6.23 1.39
N SER A 32 9.85 6.89 1.36
CA SER A 32 10.88 6.69 0.32
C SER A 32 11.50 5.28 0.34
N TYR A 33 11.34 4.53 1.43
CA TYR A 33 11.78 3.14 1.52
C TYR A 33 10.74 2.12 1.04
N VAL A 34 9.49 2.53 0.79
CA VAL A 34 8.49 1.57 0.33
C VAL A 34 8.55 1.45 -1.18
N ASN A 35 8.74 0.23 -1.68
CA ASN A 35 8.67 -0.09 -3.10
C ASN A 35 7.49 -1.05 -3.37
N PRO A 36 6.31 -0.53 -3.79
CA PRO A 36 5.13 -1.36 -4.05
C PRO A 36 5.28 -2.38 -5.19
N PHE A 37 6.39 -2.37 -5.94
CA PHE A 37 6.64 -3.39 -6.97
C PHE A 37 7.22 -4.68 -6.38
N ILE A 38 7.79 -4.68 -5.17
CA ILE A 38 8.33 -5.91 -4.57
C ILE A 38 7.19 -6.91 -4.34
N GLY A 39 7.34 -8.11 -4.89
CA GLY A 39 6.31 -9.16 -4.83
C GLY A 39 5.28 -9.10 -5.97
N THR A 40 5.45 -8.20 -6.95
CA THR A 40 4.58 -8.14 -8.14
C THR A 40 5.06 -9.02 -9.30
N GLY A 41 6.26 -9.60 -9.16
CA GLY A 41 6.80 -10.63 -10.05
C GLY A 41 6.18 -12.01 -9.79
N ASP A 42 6.93 -13.07 -10.11
CA ASP A 42 6.40 -14.43 -10.34
C ASP A 42 5.45 -14.99 -9.26
N GLN A 43 5.80 -14.88 -7.98
CA GLN A 43 5.16 -15.66 -6.90
C GLN A 43 4.50 -14.81 -5.80
N GLY A 44 4.80 -13.51 -5.70
CA GLY A 44 4.35 -12.71 -4.55
C GLY A 44 2.87 -12.38 -4.56
N HIS A 45 2.28 -12.24 -5.76
CA HIS A 45 0.87 -11.88 -5.99
C HIS A 45 0.43 -10.60 -5.26
N THR A 46 1.35 -9.65 -5.10
CA THR A 46 1.05 -8.29 -4.62
C THR A 46 0.66 -7.38 -5.80
N PHE A 47 0.39 -6.10 -5.51
CA PHE A 47 -0.02 -5.13 -6.52
C PHE A 47 0.59 -3.75 -6.23
N PRO A 48 0.95 -2.96 -7.27
CA PRO A 48 1.63 -1.68 -7.09
C PRO A 48 0.67 -0.49 -6.90
N GLY A 49 -0.64 -0.73 -6.99
CA GLY A 49 -1.67 0.30 -6.92
C GLY A 49 -1.71 1.11 -5.63
N ALA A 50 -2.45 2.22 -5.68
CA ALA A 50 -2.71 3.05 -4.53
C ALA A 50 -3.62 2.32 -3.52
N THR A 51 -3.20 2.28 -2.26
CA THR A 51 -3.99 1.74 -1.15
C THR A 51 -3.84 2.61 0.10
N TYR A 52 -4.78 2.45 1.03
CA TYR A 52 -4.81 3.13 2.33
C TYR A 52 -4.58 2.07 3.42
N PRO A 53 -3.95 2.38 4.58
CA PRO A 53 -3.78 1.38 5.64
C PRO A 53 -5.11 0.79 6.05
N SER A 54 -5.25 -0.54 5.89
CA SER A 54 -6.50 -1.27 6.09
C SER A 54 -7.72 -0.71 5.31
N GLY A 55 -7.49 -0.06 4.16
CA GLY A 55 -8.53 0.53 3.31
C GLY A 55 -9.35 -0.53 2.57
N MET A 56 -10.63 -0.24 2.33
CA MET A 56 -11.52 -1.09 1.55
C MET A 56 -11.17 -1.07 0.05
N VAL A 57 -10.69 0.04 -0.47
CA VAL A 57 -10.31 0.19 -1.89
C VAL A 57 -8.82 -0.10 -2.07
N GLN A 58 -8.52 -0.99 -3.01
CA GLN A 58 -7.17 -1.24 -3.51
C GLN A 58 -7.14 -0.83 -5.00
N LEU A 59 -6.85 0.44 -5.27
CA LEU A 59 -6.95 0.99 -6.62
C LEU A 59 -5.67 0.73 -7.41
N SER A 60 -5.70 -0.30 -8.27
CA SER A 60 -4.50 -0.84 -8.91
C SER A 60 -4.70 -1.13 -10.41
N PRO A 61 -3.64 -1.02 -11.23
CA PRO A 61 -3.65 -1.61 -12.57
C PRO A 61 -3.96 -3.11 -12.52
N VAL A 62 -4.66 -3.59 -13.54
CA VAL A 62 -4.82 -5.00 -13.88
C VAL A 62 -4.10 -5.23 -15.20
N THR A 63 -3.20 -6.21 -15.25
CA THR A 63 -2.38 -6.51 -16.43
C THR A 63 -2.80 -7.81 -17.11
N GLY A 64 -2.30 -7.98 -18.34
CA GLY A 64 -2.53 -9.18 -19.15
C GLY A 64 -3.74 -9.05 -20.09
N VAL A 65 -3.99 -10.12 -20.83
CA VAL A 65 -5.04 -10.19 -21.86
C VAL A 65 -6.04 -11.31 -21.57
N ASP A 66 -5.55 -12.43 -21.01
CA ASP A 66 -6.32 -13.66 -20.82
C ASP A 66 -6.79 -13.87 -19.37
N SER A 67 -6.03 -13.39 -18.39
CA SER A 67 -6.32 -13.57 -16.96
C SER A 67 -6.29 -12.22 -16.23
N LEU A 68 -7.45 -11.69 -15.86
CA LEU A 68 -7.60 -10.45 -15.07
C LEU A 68 -7.42 -10.75 -13.57
N ASP A 69 -6.32 -11.42 -13.23
CA ASP A 69 -6.03 -11.91 -11.88
C ASP A 69 -5.25 -10.88 -11.04
N GLY A 70 -5.21 -9.62 -11.48
CA GLY A 70 -4.47 -8.54 -10.85
C GLY A 70 -3.31 -8.06 -11.71
N TYR A 71 -2.16 -7.80 -11.10
CA TYR A 71 -0.97 -7.26 -11.74
C TYR A 71 0.17 -8.29 -11.76
N ARG A 72 0.90 -8.36 -12.86
CA ARG A 72 2.16 -9.11 -12.99
C ARG A 72 3.22 -8.22 -13.63
N TYR A 73 4.37 -8.11 -12.98
CA TYR A 73 5.45 -7.23 -13.44
C TYR A 73 5.95 -7.59 -14.85
N GLN A 74 5.87 -8.85 -15.28
CA GLN A 74 6.34 -9.26 -16.61
C GLN A 74 5.36 -8.93 -17.74
N ASP A 75 4.13 -8.56 -17.42
CA ASP A 75 3.14 -8.19 -18.43
C ASP A 75 3.49 -6.83 -19.05
N SER A 76 3.04 -6.62 -20.30
CA SER A 76 3.27 -5.39 -21.05
C SER A 76 1.98 -4.69 -21.48
N LEU A 77 0.84 -5.19 -21.01
CA LEU A 77 -0.50 -4.70 -21.34
C LEU A 77 -1.29 -4.47 -20.05
N ILE A 78 -1.92 -3.30 -19.93
CA ILE A 78 -2.90 -2.96 -18.89
C ILE A 78 -4.30 -3.09 -19.48
N ALA A 79 -5.18 -3.79 -18.77
CA ALA A 79 -6.60 -3.96 -19.09
C ALA A 79 -7.50 -2.89 -18.44
N GLY A 80 -7.00 -2.21 -17.41
CA GLY A 80 -7.69 -1.13 -16.70
C GLY A 80 -7.20 -0.99 -15.26
N PHE A 81 -7.94 -0.20 -14.48
CA PHE A 81 -7.69 0.08 -13.07
C PHE A 81 -8.86 -0.39 -12.20
N SER A 82 -8.60 -1.42 -11.41
CA SER A 82 -9.53 -2.12 -10.53
C SER A 82 -9.55 -1.48 -9.14
N HIS A 83 -10.68 -1.53 -8.44
CA HIS A 83 -10.83 -1.02 -7.07
C HIS A 83 -10.76 -2.11 -6.00
N SER A 84 -10.66 -3.38 -6.39
CA SER A 84 -10.50 -4.52 -5.49
C SER A 84 -9.51 -5.55 -6.01
N GLN A 85 -8.46 -5.80 -5.22
CA GLN A 85 -7.46 -6.84 -5.52
C GLN A 85 -7.69 -8.12 -4.71
N VAL A 86 -8.40 -8.02 -3.58
CA VAL A 86 -8.60 -9.11 -2.63
C VAL A 86 -9.92 -9.86 -2.86
N ASN A 87 -10.91 -9.25 -3.51
CA ASN A 87 -12.18 -9.90 -3.83
C ASN A 87 -12.27 -10.18 -5.34
N PRO A 88 -11.93 -11.40 -5.79
CA PRO A 88 -11.93 -11.73 -7.21
C PRO A 88 -13.36 -11.93 -7.71
N GLY A 89 -14.16 -10.87 -7.80
CA GLY A 89 -15.48 -10.93 -8.43
C GLY A 89 -16.30 -9.65 -8.36
N LEU A 90 -16.28 -8.95 -7.23
CA LEU A 90 -17.04 -7.72 -7.06
C LEU A 90 -16.10 -6.52 -7.17
N ASP A 91 -16.11 -5.87 -8.32
CA ASP A 91 -15.11 -4.85 -8.64
C ASP A 91 -15.66 -3.76 -9.57
N VAL A 92 -15.00 -2.60 -9.55
CA VAL A 92 -15.18 -1.48 -10.46
C VAL A 92 -13.89 -1.36 -11.28
N LEU A 93 -13.92 -1.75 -12.55
CA LEU A 93 -12.76 -1.66 -13.44
C LEU A 93 -12.96 -0.53 -14.44
N LEU A 94 -12.08 0.48 -14.39
CA LEU A 94 -12.11 1.63 -15.30
C LEU A 94 -10.92 1.59 -16.27
N MET A 95 -11.18 1.87 -17.54
CA MET A 95 -10.14 2.02 -18.55
C MET A 95 -10.36 3.30 -19.37
N PRO A 96 -9.46 4.30 -19.28
CA PRO A 96 -9.51 5.47 -20.15
C PRO A 96 -8.91 5.15 -21.52
N ILE A 97 -9.56 5.59 -22.59
CA ILE A 97 -9.13 5.35 -23.98
C ILE A 97 -9.38 6.55 -24.88
N VAL A 98 -8.67 6.58 -26.01
CA VAL A 98 -8.90 7.51 -27.12
C VAL A 98 -9.18 6.70 -28.39
N GLY A 99 -10.19 7.13 -29.15
CA GLY A 99 -10.61 6.52 -30.40
C GLY A 99 -11.65 5.40 -30.22
N LYS A 100 -11.72 4.49 -31.19
CA LYS A 100 -12.79 3.50 -31.28
C LYS A 100 -12.75 2.47 -30.15
N VAL A 101 -13.88 2.33 -29.46
CA VAL A 101 -14.12 1.25 -28.49
C VAL A 101 -14.40 -0.04 -29.27
N ASN A 102 -13.43 -0.96 -29.32
CA ASN A 102 -13.62 -2.27 -29.96
C ASN A 102 -14.14 -3.32 -28.95
N GLU A 103 -14.95 -4.27 -29.43
CA GLU A 103 -15.62 -5.29 -28.62
C GLU A 103 -14.68 -6.33 -27.94
N ILE A 104 -13.38 -6.32 -28.25
CA ILE A 104 -12.39 -7.35 -27.82
C ILE A 104 -11.38 -6.80 -26.79
N GLY A 105 -11.82 -5.86 -25.94
CA GLY A 105 -11.05 -5.40 -24.78
C GLY A 105 -10.18 -4.18 -25.09
N CYS A 106 -10.27 -3.19 -24.19
CA CYS A 106 -9.52 -1.95 -24.26
C CYS A 106 -8.23 -2.12 -23.46
N HIS A 107 -7.21 -2.73 -24.07
CA HIS A 107 -5.90 -2.84 -23.43
C HIS A 107 -4.98 -1.75 -23.96
N SER A 108 -4.01 -1.31 -23.15
CA SER A 108 -2.92 -0.45 -23.59
C SER A 108 -1.58 -1.06 -23.23
N ARG A 109 -0.61 -0.93 -24.14
CA ARG A 109 0.80 -1.09 -23.83
C ARG A 109 1.23 -0.09 -22.76
N PHE A 110 2.13 -0.53 -21.88
CA PHE A 110 2.82 0.30 -20.89
C PHE A 110 4.29 -0.14 -20.77
N SER A 111 5.05 0.55 -19.93
CA SER A 111 6.44 0.21 -19.62
C SER A 111 6.79 0.73 -18.23
N HIS A 112 7.58 -0.03 -17.48
CA HIS A 112 8.03 0.36 -16.14
C HIS A 112 8.88 1.65 -16.13
N ASP A 113 9.48 2.04 -17.27
CA ASP A 113 10.22 3.30 -17.38
C ASP A 113 9.31 4.55 -17.24
N GLU A 114 8.01 4.36 -17.49
CA GLU A 114 6.98 5.39 -17.39
C GLU A 114 5.90 5.00 -16.36
N GLU A 115 6.31 4.21 -15.37
CA GLU A 115 5.48 3.72 -14.27
C GLU A 115 6.10 4.09 -12.93
N VAL A 116 5.29 4.58 -12.00
CA VAL A 116 5.73 4.99 -10.68
C VAL A 116 4.70 4.55 -9.66
N ALA A 117 5.16 3.96 -8.56
CA ALA A 117 4.34 3.57 -7.42
C ALA A 117 4.98 4.02 -6.12
N SER A 118 4.15 4.45 -5.16
CA SER A 118 4.56 4.77 -3.79
C SER A 118 3.34 4.61 -2.86
N PRO A 119 3.50 4.62 -1.52
CA PRO A 119 2.36 4.49 -0.61
C PRO A 119 1.23 5.50 -0.91
N GLY A 120 0.06 4.98 -1.26
CA GLY A 120 -1.11 5.77 -1.62
C GLY A 120 -1.13 6.36 -3.04
N TYR A 121 -0.16 6.02 -3.91
CA TYR A 121 -0.06 6.58 -5.26
C TYR A 121 0.42 5.59 -6.30
N TYR A 122 -0.19 5.65 -7.48
CA TYR A 122 0.28 4.95 -8.67
C TYR A 122 0.14 5.83 -9.90
N LYS A 123 1.08 5.74 -10.83
CA LYS A 123 1.08 6.48 -12.10
C LYS A 123 1.64 5.62 -13.23
N VAL A 124 1.00 5.67 -14.39
CA VAL A 124 1.48 4.97 -15.59
C VAL A 124 1.07 5.68 -16.88
N LYS A 125 1.93 5.62 -17.90
CA LYS A 125 1.59 6.02 -19.27
C LYS A 125 0.92 4.86 -20.02
N LEU A 126 -0.31 5.07 -20.47
CA LEU A 126 -1.02 4.21 -21.41
C LEU A 126 -0.59 4.59 -22.84
N LYS A 127 0.40 3.88 -23.37
CA LYS A 127 1.11 4.25 -24.61
C LYS A 127 0.23 4.23 -25.85
N ASP A 128 -0.76 3.35 -25.91
CA ASP A 128 -1.61 3.22 -27.10
C ASP A 128 -2.63 4.36 -27.25
N PHE A 129 -2.97 5.01 -26.14
CA PHE A 129 -3.95 6.09 -26.09
C PHE A 129 -3.32 7.46 -25.79
N ASP A 130 -2.01 7.48 -25.53
CA ASP A 130 -1.27 8.67 -25.10
C ASP A 130 -1.85 9.30 -23.81
N ILE A 131 -2.43 8.49 -22.92
CA ILE A 131 -3.04 8.95 -21.67
C ILE A 131 -2.09 8.72 -20.49
N MET A 132 -1.89 9.73 -19.65
CA MET A 132 -1.25 9.53 -18.34
C MET A 132 -2.33 9.23 -17.31
N ALA A 133 -2.24 8.08 -16.64
CA ALA A 133 -3.14 7.71 -15.56
C ALA A 133 -2.45 7.84 -14.20
N GLU A 134 -3.11 8.50 -13.26
CA GLU A 134 -2.66 8.67 -11.89
C GLU A 134 -3.78 8.30 -10.92
N LEU A 135 -3.43 7.57 -9.87
CA LEU A 135 -4.36 6.97 -8.92
C LEU A 135 -3.97 7.35 -7.51
N THR A 136 -4.96 7.70 -6.69
CA THR A 136 -4.86 7.81 -5.23
C THR A 136 -6.13 7.28 -4.59
N VAL A 137 -6.15 7.13 -3.27
CA VAL A 137 -7.28 6.53 -2.55
C VAL A 137 -7.59 7.23 -1.24
N ALA A 138 -8.84 7.07 -0.83
CA ALA A 138 -9.31 7.24 0.53
C ALA A 138 -9.79 5.87 1.05
N PRO A 139 -10.16 5.73 2.35
CA PRO A 139 -10.50 4.43 2.93
C PRO A 139 -11.55 3.61 2.16
N HIS A 140 -12.57 4.24 1.58
CA HIS A 140 -13.66 3.58 0.85
C HIS A 140 -13.89 4.17 -0.54
N ALA A 141 -12.94 4.95 -1.06
CA ALA A 141 -13.06 5.58 -2.37
C ALA A 141 -11.75 5.61 -3.15
N GLY A 142 -11.83 5.43 -4.46
CA GLY A 142 -10.73 5.62 -5.40
C GLY A 142 -10.81 6.98 -6.09
N PHE A 143 -9.66 7.59 -6.37
CA PHE A 143 -9.56 8.85 -7.12
C PHE A 143 -8.58 8.71 -8.27
N HIS A 144 -9.06 8.95 -9.48
CA HIS A 144 -8.30 8.87 -10.72
C HIS A 144 -8.10 10.28 -11.28
N ARG A 145 -6.92 10.52 -11.83
CA ARG A 145 -6.61 11.67 -12.69
C ARG A 145 -6.06 11.14 -14.00
N TYR A 146 -6.79 11.38 -15.08
CA TYR A 146 -6.39 11.00 -16.43
C TYR A 146 -6.05 12.26 -17.23
N THR A 147 -4.81 12.35 -17.73
CA THR A 147 -4.39 13.42 -18.64
C THR A 147 -4.50 12.91 -20.07
N PHE A 148 -5.46 13.46 -20.82
CA PHE A 148 -5.76 13.05 -22.20
C PHE A 148 -5.04 13.94 -23.23
N PRO A 149 -4.75 13.40 -24.42
CA PRO A 149 -4.42 14.23 -25.58
C PRO A 149 -5.67 14.91 -26.14
N ALA A 150 -5.50 15.83 -27.10
CA ALA A 150 -6.63 16.41 -27.82
C ALA A 150 -7.37 15.35 -28.65
N SER A 151 -8.66 15.17 -28.42
CA SER A 151 -9.50 14.21 -29.16
C SER A 151 -10.97 14.59 -29.13
N LYS A 152 -11.71 14.19 -30.18
CA LYS A 152 -13.18 14.26 -30.22
C LYS A 152 -13.86 12.99 -29.71
N GLU A 153 -13.09 11.92 -29.57
CA GLU A 153 -13.52 10.58 -29.19
C GLU A 153 -12.63 10.10 -28.03
N SER A 154 -12.90 10.64 -26.84
CA SER A 154 -12.27 10.19 -25.59
C SER A 154 -13.32 9.47 -24.75
N HIS A 155 -12.91 8.38 -24.10
CA HIS A 155 -13.83 7.56 -23.32
C HIS A 155 -13.22 7.12 -21.99
N ILE A 156 -14.11 6.89 -21.03
CA ILE A 156 -13.82 6.09 -19.83
C ILE A 156 -14.76 4.90 -19.88
N VAL A 157 -14.19 3.72 -20.02
CA VAL A 157 -14.93 2.48 -20.10
C VAL A 157 -14.98 1.88 -18.71
N LEU A 158 -16.17 1.77 -18.14
CA LEU A 158 -16.44 0.94 -16.98
C LEU A 158 -16.78 -0.46 -17.47
N GLY A 159 -15.90 -1.42 -17.23
CA GLY A 159 -16.26 -2.80 -17.48
C GLY A 159 -15.20 -3.82 -17.12
N PHE A 160 -15.66 -4.98 -16.63
CA PHE A 160 -15.47 -6.30 -17.25
C PHE A 160 -16.56 -7.25 -16.74
N SER A 161 -16.96 -8.21 -17.57
CA SER A 161 -17.86 -9.29 -17.18
C SER A 161 -17.05 -10.44 -16.60
N LYS A 162 -17.08 -10.66 -15.28
CA LYS A 162 -16.58 -11.92 -14.73
C LYS A 162 -17.68 -12.99 -14.83
N PRO A 163 -17.38 -14.23 -15.26
CA PRO A 163 -18.33 -15.33 -15.17
C PRO A 163 -18.88 -15.44 -13.74
N GLY A 164 -20.20 -15.49 -13.60
CA GLY A 164 -20.85 -15.57 -12.30
C GLY A 164 -20.97 -14.25 -11.54
N VAL A 165 -20.67 -13.10 -12.15
CA VAL A 165 -20.93 -11.77 -11.56
C VAL A 165 -21.84 -10.98 -12.48
N ASN A 166 -22.93 -10.44 -11.95
CA ASN A 166 -23.84 -9.54 -12.65
C ASN A 166 -23.63 -8.10 -12.21
N THR A 167 -23.30 -7.24 -13.17
CA THR A 167 -23.18 -5.79 -12.98
C THR A 167 -24.33 -5.07 -13.69
N ALA A 168 -24.97 -4.16 -12.97
CA ALA A 168 -25.97 -3.24 -13.49
C ALA A 168 -25.53 -1.79 -13.25
N VAL A 169 -25.79 -0.90 -14.20
CA VAL A 169 -25.38 0.51 -14.18
C VAL A 169 -26.55 1.43 -14.53
N ASN A 170 -26.61 2.60 -13.89
CA ASN A 170 -27.59 3.63 -14.17
C ASN A 170 -26.89 4.98 -14.33
N GLU A 171 -27.33 5.78 -15.30
CA GLU A 171 -26.97 7.20 -15.40
C GLU A 171 -27.92 8.01 -14.53
N GLU A 172 -27.35 8.72 -13.56
CA GLU A 172 -28.12 9.60 -12.68
C GLU A 172 -28.20 11.01 -13.27
N ASP A 173 -27.08 11.50 -13.79
CA ASP A 173 -26.93 12.79 -14.44
C ASP A 173 -25.71 12.78 -15.39
N SER A 174 -25.44 13.91 -16.05
CA SER A 174 -24.37 14.03 -17.04
C SER A 174 -22.96 13.82 -16.49
N CYS A 175 -22.76 13.76 -15.17
CA CYS A 175 -21.46 13.59 -14.52
C CYS A 175 -21.45 12.42 -13.52
N THR A 176 -22.55 11.71 -13.34
CA THR A 176 -22.71 10.71 -12.27
C THR A 176 -23.37 9.44 -12.80
N ILE A 177 -22.74 8.29 -12.53
CA ILE A 177 -23.35 6.97 -12.69
C ILE A 177 -23.35 6.23 -11.36
N THR A 178 -24.34 5.36 -11.18
CA THR A 178 -24.39 4.39 -10.08
C THR A 178 -24.40 2.99 -10.63
N GLY A 179 -24.02 2.01 -9.82
CA GLY A 179 -24.16 0.62 -10.20
C GLY A 179 -24.01 -0.37 -9.06
N LYS A 180 -24.27 -1.62 -9.39
CA LYS A 180 -24.21 -2.74 -8.46
C LYS A 180 -23.68 -3.97 -9.14
N SER A 181 -22.65 -4.58 -8.54
CA SER A 181 -22.18 -5.91 -8.89
C SER A 181 -22.73 -6.94 -7.89
N THR A 182 -23.14 -8.11 -8.38
CA THR A 182 -23.70 -9.21 -7.57
C THR A 182 -23.09 -10.54 -8.00
N THR A 183 -22.62 -11.35 -7.06
CA THR A 183 -22.16 -12.71 -7.35
C THR A 183 -23.35 -13.67 -7.50
N ALA A 184 -23.26 -14.61 -8.43
CA ALA A 184 -24.27 -15.64 -8.65
C ALA A 184 -24.17 -16.79 -7.63
N GLU A 185 -22.99 -17.00 -7.05
CA GLU A 185 -22.72 -18.11 -6.13
C GLU A 185 -23.36 -17.91 -4.75
N ASN A 186 -23.16 -16.75 -4.14
CA ASN A 186 -23.58 -16.47 -2.77
C ASN A 186 -24.37 -15.15 -2.61
N GLY A 187 -24.62 -14.43 -3.71
CA GLY A 187 -25.41 -13.19 -3.69
C GLY A 187 -24.72 -12.01 -3.01
N GLN A 188 -23.40 -12.07 -2.78
CA GLN A 188 -22.62 -10.92 -2.31
C GLN A 188 -22.75 -9.75 -3.29
N GLN A 189 -22.76 -8.53 -2.76
CA GLN A 189 -23.00 -7.32 -3.53
C GLN A 189 -21.95 -6.25 -3.25
N LEU A 190 -21.68 -5.45 -4.27
CA LEU A 190 -20.92 -4.22 -4.17
C LEU A 190 -21.69 -3.13 -4.88
N TYR A 191 -22.05 -2.10 -4.14
CA TYR A 191 -22.64 -0.86 -4.64
C TYR A 191 -21.52 0.13 -4.93
N PHE A 192 -21.64 0.85 -6.04
CA PHE A 192 -20.67 1.86 -6.41
C PHE A 192 -21.32 3.10 -7.01
N VAL A 193 -20.71 4.25 -6.77
CA VAL A 193 -21.00 5.52 -7.45
C VAL A 193 -19.73 6.00 -8.13
N VAL A 194 -19.85 6.42 -9.38
CA VAL A 194 -18.76 7.03 -10.14
C VAL A 194 -19.15 8.45 -10.51
N LYS A 195 -18.33 9.42 -10.13
CA LYS A 195 -18.44 10.81 -10.55
C LYS A 195 -17.30 11.17 -11.47
N VAL A 196 -17.59 11.86 -12.57
CA VAL A 196 -16.61 12.37 -13.54
C VAL A 196 -16.62 13.89 -13.49
N SER A 197 -15.45 14.54 -13.51
CA SER A 197 -15.35 16.01 -13.44
C SER A 197 -15.86 16.72 -14.70
N LYS A 198 -16.25 15.97 -15.72
CA LYS A 198 -16.67 16.44 -17.03
C LYS A 198 -17.97 15.76 -17.47
N PRO A 199 -18.92 16.50 -18.07
CA PRO A 199 -20.12 15.91 -18.64
C PRO A 199 -19.79 14.85 -19.70
N PHE A 200 -20.49 13.73 -19.67
CA PHE A 200 -20.35 12.63 -20.62
C PHE A 200 -21.67 12.32 -21.33
N HIS A 201 -21.57 11.59 -22.44
CA HIS A 201 -22.65 10.81 -23.00
C HIS A 201 -22.41 9.33 -22.69
N MET A 202 -23.36 8.68 -22.01
CA MET A 202 -23.25 7.27 -21.66
C MET A 202 -23.88 6.38 -22.71
N LYS A 203 -23.20 5.28 -23.04
CA LYS A 203 -23.78 4.14 -23.75
C LYS A 203 -23.57 2.88 -22.93
N VAL A 204 -24.66 2.15 -22.67
CA VAL A 204 -24.60 0.82 -22.02
C VAL A 204 -24.56 -0.27 -23.09
N THR A 205 -23.63 -1.21 -22.93
CA THR A 205 -23.46 -2.38 -23.79
C THR A 205 -23.47 -3.65 -22.93
N ALA A 206 -23.67 -4.82 -23.56
CA ALA A 206 -23.37 -6.08 -22.90
C ALA A 206 -21.84 -6.19 -22.75
N GLY A 207 -21.37 -6.54 -21.55
CA GLY A 207 -19.95 -6.79 -21.29
C GLY A 207 -19.51 -8.10 -21.93
N GLY A 208 -18.56 -8.02 -22.86
CA GLY A 208 -18.00 -9.20 -23.53
C GLY A 208 -19.02 -10.02 -24.33
N LYS A 209 -18.93 -11.35 -24.27
CA LYS A 209 -19.86 -12.30 -24.94
C LYS A 209 -21.13 -12.61 -24.12
N ALA A 210 -21.43 -11.84 -23.08
CA ALA A 210 -22.59 -12.10 -22.22
C ALA A 210 -23.92 -11.86 -22.97
N PRO A 211 -24.99 -12.62 -22.67
CA PRO A 211 -26.33 -12.32 -23.20
C PRO A 211 -26.79 -10.91 -22.81
N ALA A 212 -27.47 -10.21 -23.72
CA ALA A 212 -28.05 -8.90 -23.46
C ALA A 212 -28.90 -8.90 -22.17
N GLY A 213 -28.70 -7.90 -21.28
CA GLY A 213 -29.38 -7.79 -19.99
C GLY A 213 -28.69 -8.50 -18.81
N LYS A 214 -27.48 -9.04 -19.00
CA LYS A 214 -26.59 -9.51 -17.93
C LYS A 214 -25.19 -8.94 -18.15
N ASN A 215 -24.57 -8.44 -17.08
CA ASN A 215 -23.18 -7.96 -17.05
C ASN A 215 -22.96 -6.73 -17.93
N GLU A 216 -23.51 -5.60 -17.51
CA GLU A 216 -23.45 -4.34 -18.25
C GLU A 216 -22.06 -3.71 -18.22
N GLN A 217 -21.67 -3.13 -19.37
CA GLN A 217 -20.52 -2.24 -19.52
C GLN A 217 -21.05 -0.84 -19.82
N ALA A 218 -20.45 0.19 -19.20
CA ALA A 218 -20.76 1.59 -19.51
C ALA A 218 -19.59 2.23 -20.25
N ILE A 219 -19.88 2.91 -21.36
CA ILE A 219 -18.92 3.73 -22.10
C ILE A 219 -19.30 5.19 -21.91
N LEU A 220 -18.47 5.93 -21.16
CA LEU A 220 -18.66 7.36 -20.90
C LEU A 220 -17.85 8.15 -21.93
N SER A 221 -18.51 8.89 -22.81
CA SER A 221 -17.87 9.54 -23.97
C SER A 221 -17.87 11.06 -23.86
N PHE A 222 -16.75 11.69 -24.21
CA PHE A 222 -16.58 13.15 -24.22
C PHE A 222 -15.42 13.56 -25.14
N ALA A 223 -15.29 14.86 -25.42
CA ALA A 223 -14.14 15.42 -26.14
C ALA A 223 -13.11 15.97 -25.15
N THR A 224 -11.83 15.93 -25.49
CA THR A 224 -10.71 16.47 -24.69
C THR A 224 -9.84 17.41 -25.51
N SER A 225 -9.28 18.40 -24.83
CA SER A 225 -8.20 19.24 -25.32
C SER A 225 -6.83 18.67 -24.92
N GLU A 226 -5.77 19.22 -25.51
CA GLU A 226 -4.40 18.75 -25.26
C GLU A 226 -4.01 18.92 -23.79
N ASN A 227 -3.54 17.85 -23.16
CA ASN A 227 -3.23 17.77 -21.72
C ASN A 227 -4.42 18.06 -20.79
N GLU A 228 -5.65 17.86 -21.26
CA GLU A 228 -6.82 18.04 -20.41
C GLU A 228 -6.88 16.94 -19.34
N MET A 229 -7.00 17.36 -18.08
CA MET A 229 -7.17 16.45 -16.96
C MET A 229 -8.66 16.16 -16.74
N VAL A 230 -9.05 14.90 -16.85
CA VAL A 230 -10.37 14.41 -16.46
C VAL A 230 -10.22 13.60 -15.18
N LEU A 231 -10.95 14.02 -14.15
CA LEU A 231 -10.88 13.41 -12.83
C LEU A 231 -12.08 12.49 -12.62
N VAL A 232 -11.86 11.36 -11.95
CA VAL A 232 -12.92 10.38 -11.63
C VAL A 232 -12.83 9.97 -10.19
N LYS A 233 -13.94 10.05 -9.46
CA LYS A 233 -14.03 9.54 -8.09
C LYS A 233 -14.98 8.36 -8.05
N VAL A 234 -14.60 7.32 -7.34
CA VAL A 234 -15.40 6.10 -7.19
C VAL A 234 -15.58 5.81 -5.73
N GLY A 235 -16.82 5.84 -5.23
CA GLY A 235 -17.15 5.40 -3.88
C GLY A 235 -17.76 4.02 -3.91
N VAL A 236 -17.42 3.17 -2.94
CA VAL A 236 -17.93 1.80 -2.85
C VAL A 236 -18.54 1.48 -1.49
N SER A 237 -19.47 0.52 -1.47
CA SER A 237 -20.02 -0.04 -0.24
C SER A 237 -20.58 -1.45 -0.48
N PRO A 238 -20.39 -2.41 0.42
CA PRO A 238 -21.09 -3.69 0.36
C PRO A 238 -22.54 -3.58 0.88
N ALA A 239 -22.89 -2.48 1.55
CA ALA A 239 -24.14 -2.34 2.29
C ALA A 239 -25.27 -1.74 1.43
N SER A 240 -25.04 -0.57 0.82
CA SER A 240 -26.06 0.12 0.03
C SER A 240 -25.47 1.18 -0.90
N MET A 241 -26.25 1.59 -1.90
CA MET A 241 -25.91 2.71 -2.76
C MET A 241 -25.78 4.02 -1.98
N GLN A 242 -26.68 4.25 -1.02
CA GLN A 242 -26.63 5.44 -0.18
C GLN A 242 -25.30 5.51 0.58
N GLN A 243 -24.86 4.40 1.18
CA GLN A 243 -23.58 4.35 1.89
C GLN A 243 -22.39 4.58 0.94
N ALA A 244 -22.43 4.06 -0.29
CA ALA A 244 -21.38 4.32 -1.27
C ALA A 244 -21.27 5.83 -1.62
N VAL A 245 -22.41 6.51 -1.74
CA VAL A 245 -22.47 7.97 -1.97
C VAL A 245 -22.00 8.77 -0.76
N GLU A 246 -22.39 8.37 0.45
CA GLU A 246 -21.95 8.99 1.70
C GLU A 246 -20.44 8.81 1.90
N ASN A 247 -19.90 7.61 1.67
CA ASN A 247 -18.47 7.32 1.70
C ASN A 247 -17.71 8.24 0.75
N LEU A 248 -18.15 8.34 -0.52
CA LEU A 248 -17.51 9.19 -1.51
C LEU A 248 -17.51 10.67 -1.10
N SER A 249 -18.66 11.15 -0.63
CA SER A 249 -18.85 12.57 -0.35
C SER A 249 -18.15 13.01 0.93
N ALA A 250 -18.02 12.10 1.91
CA ALA A 250 -17.30 12.36 3.16
C ALA A 250 -15.78 12.34 2.97
N GLU A 251 -15.28 11.41 2.15
CA GLU A 251 -13.84 11.19 2.00
C GLU A 251 -13.21 12.00 0.85
N ILE A 252 -13.96 12.25 -0.22
CA ILE A 252 -13.50 13.00 -1.39
C ILE A 252 -14.56 14.04 -1.81
N PRO A 253 -14.83 15.07 -1.00
CA PRO A 253 -15.85 16.07 -1.30
C PRO A 253 -15.50 16.89 -2.56
N ASP A 254 -14.24 17.30 -2.69
CA ASP A 254 -13.76 18.24 -3.72
C ASP A 254 -12.85 17.58 -4.75
N TRP A 255 -12.60 18.25 -5.87
CA TRP A 255 -11.81 17.72 -6.99
C TRP A 255 -10.29 17.94 -6.82
N ASP A 256 -9.79 17.90 -5.59
CA ASP A 256 -8.37 18.07 -5.28
C ASP A 256 -7.68 16.72 -5.10
N PHE A 257 -7.10 16.21 -6.18
CA PHE A 257 -6.35 14.95 -6.19
C PHE A 257 -5.14 14.98 -5.24
N ASN A 258 -4.44 16.11 -5.18
CA ASN A 258 -3.20 16.23 -4.43
C ASN A 258 -3.47 16.28 -2.92
N GLU A 259 -4.58 16.87 -2.51
CA GLU A 259 -5.02 16.83 -1.12
C GLU A 259 -5.29 15.38 -0.67
N ILE A 260 -6.07 14.60 -1.44
CA ILE A 260 -6.34 13.19 -1.10
C ILE A 260 -5.07 12.35 -1.07
N LEU A 261 -4.17 12.55 -2.03
CA LEU A 261 -2.84 11.94 -2.02
C LEU A 261 -2.06 12.30 -0.76
N THR A 262 -2.03 13.58 -0.38
CA THR A 262 -1.34 14.03 0.84
C THR A 262 -1.92 13.35 2.07
N GLN A 263 -3.24 13.24 2.18
CA GLN A 263 -3.89 12.55 3.31
C GLN A 263 -3.52 11.05 3.36
N ALA A 264 -3.51 10.37 2.22
CA ALA A 264 -3.10 8.96 2.14
C ALA A 264 -1.63 8.77 2.56
N GLN A 265 -0.73 9.64 2.08
CA GLN A 265 0.69 9.61 2.41
C GLN A 265 0.97 9.93 3.87
N LEU A 266 0.32 10.96 4.43
CA LEU A 266 0.43 11.29 5.86
C LEU A 266 -0.04 10.12 6.74
N LYS A 267 -1.09 9.40 6.31
CA LYS A 267 -1.54 8.21 7.02
C LYS A 267 -0.51 7.09 6.96
N TRP A 268 0.07 6.81 5.79
CA TRP A 268 1.14 5.82 5.66
C TRP A 268 2.37 6.20 6.48
N GLU A 269 2.77 7.47 6.46
CA GLU A 269 3.91 7.97 7.22
C GLU A 269 3.68 7.75 8.71
N HIS A 270 2.46 8.03 9.20
CA HIS A 270 2.09 7.78 10.60
C HIS A 270 2.22 6.30 10.98
N GLU A 271 1.70 5.37 10.17
CA GLU A 271 1.74 3.94 10.47
C GLU A 271 3.16 3.38 10.40
N LEU A 272 3.93 3.74 9.37
CA LEU A 272 5.29 3.23 9.15
C LEU A 272 6.29 3.83 10.16
N SER A 273 6.13 5.09 10.53
CA SER A 273 6.97 5.76 11.55
C SER A 273 6.78 5.18 12.96
N GLY A 274 5.74 4.35 13.16
CA GLY A 274 5.58 3.53 14.35
C GLY A 274 6.78 2.60 14.59
N MET A 275 7.52 2.24 13.53
CA MET A 275 8.75 1.45 13.61
C MET A 275 9.95 2.22 13.04
N ASN A 276 11.05 2.27 13.81
CA ASN A 276 12.30 2.89 13.38
C ASN A 276 13.41 1.84 13.36
N VAL A 277 14.10 1.71 12.23
CA VAL A 277 15.15 0.69 12.03
C VAL A 277 16.50 1.30 11.64
N VAL A 278 17.58 0.71 12.14
CA VAL A 278 18.96 1.04 11.76
C VAL A 278 19.52 -0.12 10.94
N ALA A 279 19.61 0.08 9.63
CA ALA A 279 20.10 -0.90 8.66
C ALA A 279 20.59 -0.18 7.38
N PRO A 280 21.32 -0.86 6.48
CA PRO A 280 21.60 -0.35 5.13
C PRO A 280 20.33 -0.01 4.35
N ALA A 281 20.44 0.86 3.34
CA ALA A 281 19.28 1.35 2.57
C ALA A 281 18.43 0.23 1.95
N GLU A 282 19.08 -0.76 1.32
CA GLU A 282 18.41 -1.93 0.74
C GLU A 282 17.59 -2.71 1.79
N THR A 283 18.17 -2.96 2.97
CA THR A 283 17.47 -3.62 4.08
C THR A 283 16.31 -2.78 4.60
N LYS A 284 16.44 -1.45 4.64
CA LYS A 284 15.32 -0.56 4.97
C LYS A 284 14.20 -0.68 3.94
N THR A 285 14.54 -0.75 2.65
CA THR A 285 13.56 -0.92 1.58
C THR A 285 12.74 -2.20 1.76
N ILE A 286 13.42 -3.33 1.98
CA ILE A 286 12.75 -4.62 2.22
C ILE A 286 11.89 -4.56 3.49
N PHE A 287 12.43 -4.02 4.59
CA PHE A 287 11.72 -3.94 5.87
C PHE A 287 10.47 -3.07 5.80
N TYR A 288 10.57 -1.84 5.27
CA TYR A 288 9.43 -0.93 5.20
C TYR A 288 8.41 -1.36 4.15
N THR A 289 8.82 -2.03 3.08
CA THR A 289 7.90 -2.63 2.11
C THR A 289 7.14 -3.81 2.72
N ALA A 290 7.81 -4.69 3.47
CA ALA A 290 7.13 -5.75 4.22
C ALA A 290 6.16 -5.19 5.27
N LEU A 291 6.58 -4.14 6.01
CA LEU A 291 5.69 -3.48 6.96
C LEU A 291 4.46 -2.88 6.24
N TYR A 292 4.67 -2.23 5.10
CA TYR A 292 3.59 -1.71 4.24
C TYR A 292 2.60 -2.82 3.86
N HIS A 293 3.05 -3.93 3.27
CA HIS A 293 2.18 -5.05 2.89
C HIS A 293 1.39 -5.62 4.08
N SER A 294 2.04 -5.77 5.23
CA SER A 294 1.41 -6.30 6.45
C SER A 294 0.27 -5.43 7.00
N LEU A 295 0.19 -4.16 6.58
CA LEU A 295 -0.79 -3.17 7.04
C LEU A 295 -1.90 -2.89 6.00
N ILE A 296 -1.78 -3.44 4.79
CA ILE A 296 -2.84 -3.35 3.76
C ILE A 296 -4.06 -4.17 4.20
N THR A 297 -3.83 -5.37 4.72
CA THR A 297 -4.87 -6.32 5.16
C THR A 297 -4.79 -6.59 6.67
N PRO A 298 -5.91 -6.86 7.36
CA PRO A 298 -7.27 -6.97 6.82
C PRO A 298 -7.86 -5.61 6.43
N CYS A 299 -8.54 -5.56 5.28
CA CYS A 299 -9.27 -4.38 4.84
C CYS A 299 -10.47 -4.14 5.78
N ARG A 300 -10.73 -2.90 6.18
CA ARG A 300 -11.90 -2.54 7.00
C ARG A 300 -13.18 -2.69 6.17
N LEU A 301 -13.75 -3.90 6.19
CA LEU A 301 -15.11 -4.17 5.74
C LEU A 301 -16.02 -3.91 6.94
N THR A 302 -16.89 -2.90 6.90
CA THR A 302 -17.87 -2.74 7.99
C THR A 302 -18.96 -3.81 7.87
N ALA A 303 -18.72 -4.95 8.51
CA ALA A 303 -19.62 -5.85 9.25
C ALA A 303 -18.84 -7.14 9.50
N GLN A 304 -18.84 -7.58 10.76
CA GLN A 304 -18.15 -8.77 11.31
C GLN A 304 -17.88 -9.88 10.31
N ASP A 305 -16.61 -10.25 10.12
CA ASP A 305 -16.19 -11.65 10.01
C ASP A 305 -14.67 -11.80 10.23
N THR A 306 -14.31 -12.84 10.99
CA THR A 306 -12.96 -13.25 11.40
C THR A 306 -12.35 -14.22 10.40
N TYR A 307 -11.13 -13.96 9.91
CA TYR A 307 -10.34 -14.92 9.14
C TYR A 307 -9.33 -15.67 10.03
N ALA A 308 -9.18 -16.97 9.75
CA ALA A 308 -8.32 -17.91 10.47
C ALA A 308 -6.92 -18.01 9.82
N TYR A 309 -5.87 -17.90 10.63
CA TYR A 309 -4.48 -18.05 10.19
C TYR A 309 -4.00 -19.50 10.26
N THR A 310 -3.28 -19.96 9.24
CA THR A 310 -2.46 -21.18 9.33
C THR A 310 -1.04 -20.97 8.79
N SER A 311 -0.15 -21.76 9.41
CA SER A 311 1.15 -22.26 8.93
C SER A 311 2.44 -21.62 9.46
N ARG A 312 3.46 -22.50 9.47
CA ARG A 312 4.69 -22.58 10.26
C ARG A 312 5.82 -22.79 9.25
N ALA A 313 6.95 -22.11 9.35
CA ALA A 313 8.14 -22.39 8.54
C ALA A 313 9.45 -22.09 9.30
N SER A 314 10.53 -22.78 8.91
CA SER A 314 11.88 -22.74 9.47
C SER A 314 12.70 -21.53 9.00
N LEU A 315 13.55 -20.99 9.88
CA LEU A 315 13.89 -19.55 9.92
C LEU A 315 15.11 -19.05 9.14
N ASP A 316 16.13 -19.87 8.82
CA ASP A 316 17.42 -19.31 8.34
C ASP A 316 17.60 -19.30 6.80
N SER A 317 16.92 -20.16 6.06
CA SER A 317 17.04 -20.27 4.58
C SER A 317 15.99 -19.46 3.80
N ILE A 318 14.94 -18.98 4.45
CA ILE A 318 13.81 -18.29 3.81
C ILE A 318 14.04 -16.77 3.75
N ILE A 319 14.76 -16.19 4.72
CA ILE A 319 14.99 -14.73 4.72
C ILE A 319 15.91 -14.28 3.58
N ALA A 320 16.87 -15.12 3.18
CA ALA A 320 17.74 -14.85 2.02
C ALA A 320 16.99 -14.82 0.68
N LEU A 321 15.70 -15.17 0.66
CA LEU A 321 14.84 -15.11 -0.51
C LEU A 321 14.09 -13.77 -0.62
N TYR A 322 14.18 -12.90 0.40
CA TYR A 322 13.62 -11.55 0.35
C TYR A 322 14.62 -10.58 -0.29
N THR A 323 14.21 -9.89 -1.36
CA THR A 323 15.04 -8.92 -2.07
C THR A 323 14.26 -7.63 -2.35
N ASP A 324 14.95 -6.58 -2.80
CA ASP A 324 14.33 -5.31 -3.20
C ASP A 324 13.83 -5.30 -4.66
N GLN A 325 13.84 -6.46 -5.32
CA GLN A 325 13.42 -6.65 -6.71
C GLN A 325 11.93 -7.04 -6.81
N PRO A 326 11.30 -6.90 -8.00
CA PRO A 326 9.88 -7.24 -8.17
C PRO A 326 9.51 -8.69 -7.83
N ASP A 327 10.42 -9.64 -8.00
CA ASP A 327 10.29 -11.05 -7.61
C ASP A 327 10.79 -11.35 -6.18
N GLY A 328 11.02 -10.31 -5.37
CA GLY A 328 11.66 -10.38 -4.06
C GLY A 328 10.85 -10.99 -2.92
N LEU A 329 9.79 -11.76 -3.20
CA LEU A 329 9.08 -12.57 -2.21
C LEU A 329 9.24 -14.07 -2.53
N PRO A 330 9.52 -14.91 -1.51
CA PRO A 330 9.70 -16.36 -1.71
C PRO A 330 8.45 -17.14 -2.13
N GLY A 331 7.27 -16.51 -2.04
CA GLY A 331 5.97 -17.08 -2.30
C GLY A 331 4.87 -16.03 -2.13
N THR A 332 3.61 -16.45 -2.24
CA THR A 332 2.43 -15.59 -2.08
C THR A 332 2.48 -14.85 -0.75
N ASP A 333 2.24 -13.53 -0.75
CA ASP A 333 2.29 -12.74 0.49
C ASP A 333 1.15 -13.07 1.47
N ASP A 334 0.13 -13.81 1.02
CA ASP A 334 -0.98 -14.34 1.82
C ASP A 334 -1.68 -13.26 2.66
N GLY A 335 -1.89 -12.08 2.07
CA GLY A 335 -2.47 -10.93 2.76
C GLY A 335 -1.58 -10.36 3.85
N GLY A 336 -0.29 -10.18 3.56
CA GLY A 336 0.69 -9.59 4.48
C GLY A 336 1.31 -10.58 5.47
N LYS A 337 1.04 -11.87 5.36
CA LYS A 337 1.55 -12.90 6.29
C LYS A 337 3.04 -13.14 6.12
N GLU A 338 3.52 -13.34 4.89
CA GLU A 338 4.95 -13.53 4.62
C GLU A 338 5.71 -12.25 5.01
N SER A 339 5.17 -11.09 4.63
CA SER A 339 5.69 -9.80 5.06
C SER A 339 5.74 -9.61 6.58
N ALA A 340 4.68 -9.97 7.32
CA ALA A 340 4.68 -9.92 8.78
C ALA A 340 5.71 -10.87 9.40
N TRP A 341 5.89 -12.06 8.82
CA TRP A 341 6.92 -13.01 9.23
C TRP A 341 8.32 -12.40 9.10
N PHE A 342 8.60 -11.70 8.00
CA PHE A 342 9.85 -10.98 7.80
C PHE A 342 10.06 -9.88 8.85
N VAL A 343 9.06 -9.03 9.09
CA VAL A 343 9.15 -7.92 10.06
C VAL A 343 9.52 -8.44 11.46
N TYR A 344 8.83 -9.48 11.93
CA TYR A 344 9.13 -10.13 13.20
C TYR A 344 10.55 -10.71 13.23
N SER A 345 10.89 -11.50 12.20
CA SER A 345 12.18 -12.21 12.13
C SER A 345 13.37 -11.25 12.00
N ALA A 346 13.23 -10.15 11.27
CA ALA A 346 14.25 -9.10 11.15
C ALA A 346 14.57 -8.47 12.51
N MET A 347 13.56 -8.36 13.39
CA MET A 347 13.74 -7.92 14.77
C MET A 347 14.31 -9.01 15.70
N GLY A 348 14.48 -10.25 15.22
CA GLY A 348 14.91 -11.40 16.01
C GLY A 348 13.80 -11.94 16.92
N LEU A 349 12.53 -11.74 16.58
CA LEU A 349 11.37 -12.15 17.37
C LEU A 349 10.43 -13.01 16.52
N TYR A 350 9.75 -14.00 17.09
CA TYR A 350 8.71 -14.72 16.34
C TYR A 350 7.58 -15.30 17.21
N PRO A 351 6.30 -14.98 16.95
CA PRO A 351 5.17 -15.49 17.72
C PRO A 351 4.74 -16.90 17.26
N VAL A 352 5.49 -17.95 17.63
CA VAL A 352 5.16 -19.35 17.26
C VAL A 352 3.74 -19.76 17.66
N LYS A 353 3.27 -19.28 18.81
CA LYS A 353 1.92 -19.48 19.32
C LYS A 353 1.30 -18.11 19.63
N PRO A 354 0.63 -17.48 18.64
CA PRO A 354 0.20 -16.08 18.74
C PRO A 354 -0.68 -15.76 19.95
N ALA A 355 -1.50 -16.72 20.40
CA ALA A 355 -2.40 -16.55 21.55
C ALA A 355 -1.71 -16.58 22.93
N GLU A 356 -0.46 -17.07 23.03
CA GLU A 356 0.24 -17.19 24.32
C GLU A 356 0.92 -15.88 24.77
N GLY A 357 0.97 -14.86 23.90
CA GLY A 357 1.64 -13.60 24.18
C GLY A 357 3.14 -13.77 24.42
N ARG A 358 3.79 -14.70 23.71
CA ARG A 358 5.23 -14.98 23.78
C ARG A 358 5.82 -14.99 22.37
N TYR A 359 7.00 -14.40 22.25
CA TYR A 359 7.78 -14.32 21.02
C TYR A 359 9.10 -15.05 21.27
N LEU A 360 9.39 -16.08 20.49
CA LEU A 360 10.71 -16.74 20.53
C LEU A 360 11.78 -15.76 20.09
N LEU A 361 12.96 -15.87 20.70
CA LEU A 361 14.12 -15.12 20.27
C LEU A 361 14.83 -15.86 19.13
N GLY A 362 15.04 -15.16 18.02
CA GLY A 362 15.86 -15.59 16.90
C GLY A 362 17.15 -14.77 16.80
N ASN A 363 17.72 -14.72 15.59
CA ASN A 363 18.87 -13.88 15.29
C ASN A 363 18.39 -12.55 14.68
N PRO A 364 18.63 -11.39 15.31
CA PRO A 364 18.25 -10.11 14.72
C PRO A 364 19.10 -9.80 13.49
N MET A 365 18.46 -9.20 12.48
CA MET A 365 19.12 -8.76 11.23
C MET A 365 19.28 -7.24 11.17
N LEU A 366 18.64 -6.53 12.08
CA LEU A 366 18.71 -5.08 12.20
C LEU A 366 19.68 -4.73 13.33
N ALA A 367 20.56 -3.75 13.10
CA ALA A 367 21.47 -3.27 14.15
C ALA A 367 20.68 -2.69 15.33
N ALA A 368 19.56 -2.03 15.03
CA ALA A 368 18.54 -1.68 16.00
C ALA A 368 17.17 -1.60 15.33
N ALA A 369 16.12 -1.88 16.10
CA ALA A 369 14.73 -1.63 15.74
C ALA A 369 14.00 -1.11 16.97
N SER A 370 13.13 -0.12 16.79
CA SER A 370 12.28 0.36 17.89
C SER A 370 10.84 0.47 17.45
N VAL A 371 9.95 0.07 18.34
CA VAL A 371 8.51 0.15 18.15
C VAL A 371 7.97 1.19 19.12
N THR A 372 7.28 2.18 18.58
CA THR A 372 6.52 3.15 19.36
C THR A 372 5.23 2.48 19.82
N LEU A 373 5.10 2.35 21.13
CA LEU A 373 3.91 1.90 21.82
C LEU A 373 3.21 3.14 22.37
N GLN A 374 1.91 3.08 22.62
CA GLN A 374 1.08 4.16 23.20
C GLN A 374 1.87 5.38 23.74
N ASN A 375 2.45 5.26 24.95
CA ASN A 375 3.29 6.30 25.57
C ASN A 375 4.72 5.80 25.88
N ARG A 376 5.17 4.72 25.23
CA ARG A 376 6.44 4.05 25.55
C ARG A 376 7.15 3.62 24.28
N ARG A 377 8.42 3.27 24.41
CA ARG A 377 9.19 2.70 23.31
C ARG A 377 9.81 1.39 23.77
N PHE A 378 9.71 0.37 22.93
CA PHE A 378 10.49 -0.85 23.07
C PHE A 378 11.56 -0.87 21.98
N THR A 379 12.80 -1.19 22.35
CA THR A 379 13.95 -1.16 21.44
C THR A 379 14.70 -2.49 21.45
N MET A 380 14.86 -3.09 20.29
CA MET A 380 15.82 -4.17 20.04
C MET A 380 17.15 -3.58 19.56
N LYS A 381 18.28 -4.07 20.08
CA LYS A 381 19.63 -3.74 19.61
C LYS A 381 20.46 -4.99 19.37
N ALA A 382 21.14 -5.09 18.24
CA ALA A 382 22.10 -6.13 17.92
C ALA A 382 23.54 -5.58 17.98
N ILE A 383 24.17 -5.71 19.13
CA ILE A 383 25.50 -5.17 19.41
C ILE A 383 26.56 -6.03 18.72
N GLY A 384 27.26 -5.45 17.75
CA GLY A 384 28.33 -6.10 17.01
C GLY A 384 27.86 -6.92 15.79
N LEU A 385 26.60 -6.75 15.36
CA LEU A 385 26.07 -7.36 14.14
C LEU A 385 26.91 -6.98 12.91
N SER A 386 27.22 -7.96 12.07
CA SER A 386 27.88 -7.79 10.77
C SER A 386 27.73 -9.08 9.95
N ASP A 387 28.15 -9.07 8.69
CA ASP A 387 28.16 -10.24 7.81
C ASP A 387 28.89 -11.46 8.40
N LYS A 388 29.81 -11.23 9.34
CA LYS A 388 30.52 -12.30 10.07
C LYS A 388 29.85 -12.63 11.40
N ASN A 389 29.25 -11.66 12.07
CA ASN A 389 28.72 -11.80 13.42
C ASN A 389 27.20 -11.98 13.38
N ILE A 390 26.74 -13.17 13.01
CA ILE A 390 25.32 -13.48 12.82
C ILE A 390 24.68 -14.25 13.99
N TYR A 391 25.48 -14.76 14.92
CA TYR A 391 25.00 -15.60 16.02
C TYR A 391 24.86 -14.80 17.32
N VAL A 392 23.73 -14.97 18.03
CA VAL A 392 23.56 -14.40 19.37
C VAL A 392 24.47 -15.10 20.38
N GLN A 393 25.21 -14.32 21.16
CA GLN A 393 26.14 -14.77 22.21
C GLN A 393 25.55 -14.61 23.62
N SER A 394 24.76 -13.55 23.84
CA SER A 394 24.10 -13.28 25.12
C SER A 394 22.98 -12.27 24.93
N VAL A 395 21.97 -12.30 25.80
CA VAL A 395 20.84 -11.38 25.77
C VAL A 395 20.76 -10.60 27.08
N LYS A 396 20.42 -9.30 26.99
CA LYS A 396 19.99 -8.50 28.13
C LYS A 396 18.61 -7.93 27.91
N LEU A 397 17.79 -7.88 28.96
CA LEU A 397 16.53 -7.16 28.99
C LEU A 397 16.64 -6.04 30.02
N ASN A 398 16.46 -4.80 29.59
CA ASN A 398 16.58 -3.60 30.42
C ASN A 398 17.90 -3.56 31.21
N GLY A 399 19.00 -3.89 30.52
CA GLY A 399 20.37 -3.92 31.06
C GLY A 399 20.70 -5.15 31.92
N LYS A 400 19.73 -6.00 32.27
CA LYS A 400 19.93 -7.20 33.09
C LYS A 400 20.13 -8.43 32.22
N ALA A 401 21.00 -9.33 32.64
CA ALA A 401 21.20 -10.62 31.97
C ALA A 401 19.86 -11.36 31.83
N TYR A 402 19.59 -11.87 30.63
CA TYR A 402 18.34 -12.52 30.28
C TYR A 402 18.61 -13.92 29.74
N ASN A 403 18.07 -14.93 30.41
CA ASN A 403 18.35 -16.35 30.13
C ASN A 403 17.12 -17.10 29.58
N LYS A 404 16.10 -16.39 29.09
CA LYS A 404 14.95 -17.00 28.42
C LYS A 404 15.14 -16.92 26.91
N LEU A 405 14.70 -17.94 26.19
CA LEU A 405 14.69 -17.96 24.72
C LEU A 405 13.38 -17.41 24.12
N TYR A 406 12.65 -16.63 24.92
CA TYR A 406 11.44 -15.93 24.52
C TYR A 406 11.31 -14.63 25.29
N ILE A 407 10.60 -13.66 24.73
CA ILE A 407 10.12 -12.44 25.41
C ILE A 407 8.60 -12.46 25.46
N THR A 408 7.99 -11.88 26.50
CA THR A 408 6.53 -11.80 26.60
C THR A 408 5.99 -10.51 26.01
N ASN A 409 4.72 -10.52 25.60
CA ASN A 409 4.01 -9.31 25.20
C ASN A 409 4.01 -8.26 26.33
N LYS A 410 3.94 -8.70 27.59
CA LYS A 410 4.06 -7.81 28.75
C LYS A 410 5.40 -7.10 28.78
N ASP A 411 6.52 -7.82 28.59
CA ASP A 411 7.85 -7.22 28.58
C ASP A 411 7.98 -6.16 27.47
N ILE A 412 7.40 -6.41 26.28
CA ILE A 412 7.39 -5.46 25.17
C ILE A 412 6.52 -4.24 25.52
N MET A 413 5.28 -4.46 25.96
CA MET A 413 4.30 -3.40 26.27
C MET A 413 4.74 -2.52 27.45
N GLU A 414 5.58 -3.04 28.35
CA GLU A 414 6.21 -2.24 29.40
C GLU A 414 7.25 -1.24 28.88
N GLY A 415 7.73 -1.43 27.65
CA GLY A 415 8.79 -0.64 27.01
C GLY A 415 10.19 -1.05 27.45
N GLY A 416 11.18 -0.22 27.12
CA GLY A 416 12.58 -0.45 27.46
C GLY A 416 13.37 -1.05 26.30
N SER A 417 14.32 -1.94 26.58
CA SER A 417 15.17 -2.51 25.54
C SER A 417 15.62 -3.95 25.76
N ILE A 418 15.67 -4.71 24.67
CA ILE A 418 16.37 -5.99 24.57
C ILE A 418 17.65 -5.82 23.76
N GLU A 419 18.77 -6.33 24.27
CA GLU A 419 20.09 -6.23 23.65
C GLU A 419 20.64 -7.62 23.38
N PHE A 420 20.92 -7.91 22.11
CA PHE A 420 21.59 -9.10 21.64
C PHE A 420 23.06 -8.77 21.40
N LYS A 421 23.97 -9.48 22.07
CA LYS A 421 25.39 -9.42 21.72
C LYS A 421 25.65 -10.42 20.61
N MET A 422 26.15 -9.97 19.46
CA MET A 422 26.38 -10.82 18.29
C MET A 422 27.84 -11.32 18.23
N GLY A 423 28.07 -12.44 17.53
CA GLY A 423 29.39 -13.04 17.36
C GLY A 423 29.45 -14.02 16.18
N PRO A 424 30.65 -14.48 15.79
CA PRO A 424 30.87 -15.23 14.55
C PRO A 424 30.67 -16.73 14.66
N THR A 425 30.41 -17.23 15.87
CA THR A 425 30.17 -18.66 16.15
C THR A 425 28.88 -18.83 16.95
N PRO A 426 28.19 -19.98 16.85
CA PRO A 426 27.00 -20.24 17.66
C PRO A 426 27.23 -19.99 19.15
N GLY A 427 26.33 -19.23 19.79
CA GLY A 427 26.39 -18.98 21.23
C GLY A 427 25.98 -20.20 22.05
N VAL A 428 26.41 -20.23 23.32
CA VAL A 428 26.12 -21.33 24.25
C VAL A 428 25.04 -20.88 25.24
N PHE A 429 23.87 -21.51 25.18
CA PHE A 429 22.69 -21.17 26.00
C PHE A 429 22.27 -22.31 26.93
N GLU A 430 23.24 -22.99 27.54
CA GLU A 430 22.97 -24.06 28.50
C GLU A 430 22.10 -23.57 29.66
N GLY A 431 21.03 -24.31 29.97
CA GLY A 431 20.09 -23.96 31.03
C GLY A 431 19.14 -22.79 30.70
N ALA A 432 19.11 -22.31 29.45
CA ALA A 432 18.17 -21.28 29.05
C ALA A 432 16.72 -21.79 29.12
N MET A 433 15.82 -20.90 29.54
CA MET A 433 14.40 -21.24 29.71
C MET A 433 13.67 -21.19 28.38
N LEU A 434 13.10 -22.33 27.98
CA LEU A 434 12.15 -22.42 26.88
C LEU A 434 10.75 -21.99 27.34
N PRO A 435 9.85 -21.60 26.43
CA PRO A 435 8.45 -21.43 26.77
C PRO A 435 7.90 -22.73 27.35
N SER A 436 7.19 -22.65 28.47
CA SER A 436 6.48 -23.82 29.02
C SER A 436 5.58 -24.44 27.95
N SER A 437 5.72 -25.73 27.67
CA SER A 437 4.72 -26.49 26.91
C SER A 437 3.48 -26.63 27.80
N GLN A 438 2.59 -25.66 27.78
CA GLN A 438 1.23 -25.88 28.28
C GLN A 438 0.58 -26.85 27.29
N ASN A 439 0.21 -28.03 27.81
CA ASN A 439 -0.53 -29.09 27.11
C ASN A 439 -1.90 -28.61 26.66
#